data_AF-A0A4Y9NTL7-F1
#
_entry.id   AF-A0A4Y9NTL7-F1
#
_cell.length_a   1.000
_cell.length_b   1.000
_cell.length_c   1.000
_cell.angle_alpha   90.00
_cell.angle_beta   90.00
_cell.angle_gamma   90.00
#
_symmetry.space_group_name_H-M   'P 1'
#
loop_
_entity.id
_entity.type
_entity.pdbx_description
1 polymer ?
#
loop_
_entity_poly.entity_id
_entity_poly.type
_entity_poly.pdbx_seq_one_letter_code
_entity_poly.pdbx_strand_id
1 'polypeptide(L)'
;MPSLPPSRPPGFSRRTLLAASAVGLALLSTGCTSSPDDEAAEVTSEQADELAVQVAVQEGLIKAFADAGAADPALAAAVAELAAQAATQLERLRDAAPGGAASAAPSAGPPGGPEAKAWLRGQVAAAASSHAAACLEQSGARAALLGSIAAGLRGQDGRLA
;
A
#
# COMPACT_ATOMS: atom_id res chain seq x y z
N MET A 1 -71.80 6.94 4.93
CA MET A 1 -70.57 7.51 5.53
C MET A 1 -69.38 6.86 4.86
N PRO A 2 -68.64 7.57 3.99
CA PRO A 2 -67.49 6.99 3.30
C PRO A 2 -66.23 7.01 4.18
N SER A 3 -65.56 5.86 4.22
CA SER A 3 -64.28 5.63 4.92
C SER A 3 -63.12 6.01 3.98
N LEU A 4 -62.23 6.90 4.40
CA LEU A 4 -61.04 7.32 3.66
C LEU A 4 -59.82 6.48 4.08
N PRO A 5 -58.98 6.00 3.14
CA PRO A 5 -57.77 5.24 3.46
C PRO A 5 -56.63 6.15 3.96
N PRO A 6 -55.69 5.63 4.79
CA PRO A 6 -54.56 6.40 5.28
C PRO A 6 -53.47 6.60 4.20
N SER A 7 -52.97 7.83 4.12
CA SER A 7 -51.87 8.24 3.25
C SER A 7 -50.51 7.75 3.80
N ARG A 8 -49.75 7.01 2.98
CA ARG A 8 -48.37 6.58 3.29
C ARG A 8 -47.39 7.75 3.06
N PRO A 9 -46.42 8.02 3.95
CA PRO A 9 -45.42 9.07 3.72
C PRO A 9 -44.41 8.66 2.64
N PRO A 10 -43.87 9.61 1.85
CA PRO A 10 -42.84 9.33 0.85
C PRO A 10 -41.50 8.98 1.52
N GLY A 11 -40.85 7.92 1.02
CA GLY A 11 -39.53 7.49 1.45
C GLY A 11 -38.44 8.50 1.05
N PHE A 12 -37.60 8.85 2.00
CA PHE A 12 -36.48 9.78 1.80
C PHE A 12 -35.39 9.13 0.93
N SER A 13 -35.16 9.71 -0.25
CA SER A 13 -34.08 9.36 -1.18
C SER A 13 -32.75 9.96 -0.70
N ARG A 14 -31.68 9.15 -0.66
CA ARG A 14 -30.35 9.47 -0.09
C ARG A 14 -29.50 10.47 -0.90
N ARG A 15 -30.12 11.27 -1.78
CA ARG A 15 -29.42 12.21 -2.68
C ARG A 15 -29.61 13.70 -2.35
N THR A 16 -30.21 14.01 -1.20
CA THR A 16 -30.46 15.41 -0.77
C THR A 16 -29.78 15.74 0.57
N LEU A 17 -28.52 15.33 0.75
CA LEU A 17 -27.67 15.77 1.85
C LEU A 17 -26.39 16.47 1.32
N LEU A 18 -26.56 17.35 0.33
CA LEU A 18 -25.52 18.27 -0.15
C LEU A 18 -26.14 19.64 -0.46
N ALA A 19 -26.85 20.23 0.50
CA ALA A 19 -27.38 21.59 0.36
C ALA A 19 -27.76 22.21 1.72
N ALA A 20 -26.84 22.25 2.69
CA ALA A 20 -27.02 23.09 3.88
C ALA A 20 -25.72 23.21 4.67
N SER A 21 -24.84 24.14 4.30
CA SER A 21 -23.82 24.75 5.17
C SER A 21 -23.15 25.91 4.43
N ALA A 22 -23.78 27.08 4.42
CA ALA A 22 -23.18 28.32 3.94
C ALA A 22 -23.65 29.49 4.81
N VAL A 23 -22.92 29.74 5.91
CA VAL A 23 -22.80 31.00 6.65
C VAL A 23 -21.52 30.83 7.48
N GLY A 24 -20.46 31.63 7.47
CA GLY A 24 -20.14 32.90 6.85
C GLY A 24 -18.88 33.40 7.58
N LEU A 25 -17.90 33.99 6.88
CA LEU A 25 -16.88 34.86 7.47
C LEU A 25 -16.15 35.57 6.33
N ALA A 26 -16.62 36.78 6.03
CA ALA A 26 -15.89 37.77 5.27
C ALA A 26 -15.41 38.84 6.25
N LEU A 27 -14.12 39.14 6.26
CA LEU A 27 -13.52 40.48 6.09
C LEU A 27 -12.06 40.50 6.61
N LEU A 28 -11.15 40.57 5.64
CA LEU A 28 -10.02 41.50 5.48
C LEU A 28 -8.94 41.69 6.57
N SER A 29 -7.71 41.71 6.01
CA SER A 29 -6.58 42.61 6.27
C SER A 29 -5.48 42.22 7.27
N THR A 30 -4.31 41.96 6.67
CA THR A 30 -2.95 42.37 7.04
C THR A 30 -2.37 41.91 8.37
N GLY A 31 -1.34 41.04 8.29
CA GLY A 31 -0.39 40.82 9.37
C GLY A 31 0.50 39.61 9.09
N CYS A 32 1.74 39.85 8.68
CA CYS A 32 2.80 38.85 8.64
C CYS A 32 2.95 38.16 10.01
N THR A 33 2.93 36.83 10.04
CA THR A 33 3.95 36.10 10.77
C THR A 33 4.47 35.02 9.85
N SER A 34 5.71 35.21 9.38
CA SER A 34 6.55 34.08 9.06
C SER A 34 6.66 33.29 10.36
N SER A 35 6.19 32.05 10.33
CA SER A 35 6.55 31.05 11.33
C SER A 35 7.06 29.82 10.60
N PRO A 36 8.23 29.30 11.00
CA PRO A 36 8.96 28.26 10.30
C PRO A 36 8.27 26.93 10.56
N ASP A 37 7.85 26.29 9.47
CA ASP A 37 7.89 24.84 9.26
C ASP A 37 7.19 24.60 7.91
N ASP A 38 7.89 24.99 6.84
CA ASP A 38 7.69 24.38 5.52
C ASP A 38 8.26 22.94 5.50
N GLU A 39 8.57 22.35 6.66
CA GLU A 39 9.03 20.96 6.81
C GLU A 39 7.91 19.93 6.63
N ALA A 40 6.64 20.36 6.53
CA ALA A 40 5.51 19.46 6.32
C ALA A 40 5.25 19.09 4.84
N ALA A 41 6.00 19.64 3.88
CA ALA A 41 5.72 19.42 2.45
C ALA A 41 6.95 19.07 1.60
N GLU A 42 8.17 19.07 2.16
CA GLU A 42 9.35 18.60 1.45
C GLU A 42 9.66 17.16 1.87
N VAL A 43 9.63 16.24 0.90
CA VAL A 43 10.15 14.89 1.09
C VAL A 43 11.58 15.01 1.57
N THR A 44 11.86 14.55 2.79
CA THR A 44 13.24 14.53 3.26
C THR A 44 14.03 13.53 2.43
N SER A 45 15.32 13.79 2.23
CA SER A 45 16.22 12.84 1.55
C SER A 45 16.25 11.49 2.28
N GLU A 46 16.14 11.50 3.61
CA GLU A 46 16.03 10.30 4.43
C GLU A 46 14.78 9.48 4.09
N GLN A 47 13.60 10.12 3.98
CA GLN A 47 12.38 9.44 3.55
C GLN A 47 12.49 8.90 2.12
N ALA A 48 13.22 9.55 1.23
CA ALA A 48 13.48 9.04 -0.11
C ALA A 48 14.40 7.81 -0.09
N ASP A 49 15.46 7.83 0.72
CA ASP A 49 16.41 6.73 0.87
C ASP A 49 15.74 5.49 1.50
N GLU A 50 14.93 5.68 2.53
CA GLU A 50 14.13 4.60 3.13
C GLU A 50 13.15 3.97 2.14
N LEU A 51 12.51 4.79 1.30
CA LEU A 51 11.62 4.28 0.27
C LEU A 51 12.40 3.47 -0.79
N ALA A 52 13.63 3.88 -1.12
CA ALA A 52 14.51 3.11 -1.98
C ALA A 52 14.86 1.74 -1.37
N VAL A 53 15.06 1.65 -0.05
CA VAL A 53 15.22 0.36 0.65
C VAL A 53 13.97 -0.53 0.44
N GLN A 54 12.76 0.03 0.47
CA GLN A 54 11.54 -0.74 0.23
C GLN A 54 11.38 -1.19 -1.24
N VAL A 55 11.89 -0.42 -2.21
CA VAL A 55 12.01 -0.87 -3.61
C VAL A 55 12.88 -2.13 -3.67
N ALA A 56 14.06 -2.13 -3.01
CA ALA A 56 14.96 -3.28 -2.98
C ALA A 56 14.33 -4.52 -2.29
N VAL A 57 13.55 -4.32 -1.21
CA VAL A 57 12.78 -5.40 -0.57
C VAL A 57 11.77 -6.04 -1.53
N GLN A 58 11.06 -5.21 -2.30
CA GLN A 58 10.07 -5.68 -3.27
C GLN A 58 10.72 -6.42 -4.44
N GLU A 59 11.88 -5.95 -4.93
CA GLU A 59 12.68 -6.66 -5.93
C GLU A 59 13.15 -8.03 -5.43
N GLY A 60 13.63 -8.10 -4.19
CA GLY A 60 13.99 -9.35 -3.52
C GLY A 60 12.81 -10.33 -3.44
N LEU A 61 11.60 -9.83 -3.19
CA LEU A 61 10.39 -10.65 -3.17
C LEU A 61 10.03 -11.21 -4.55
N ILE A 62 10.14 -10.42 -5.62
CA ILE A 62 9.92 -10.90 -7.00
C ILE A 62 10.93 -11.99 -7.35
N LYS A 63 12.20 -11.78 -6.98
CA LYS A 63 13.23 -12.81 -7.13
C LYS A 63 12.87 -14.08 -6.34
N ALA A 64 12.34 -13.96 -5.13
CA ALA A 64 11.91 -15.10 -4.33
C ALA A 64 10.78 -15.90 -5.01
N PHE A 65 9.80 -15.23 -5.63
CA PHE A 65 8.79 -15.93 -6.43
C PHE A 65 9.40 -16.73 -7.59
N ALA A 66 10.36 -16.15 -8.31
CA ALA A 66 11.06 -16.83 -9.40
C ALA A 66 11.89 -18.02 -8.91
N ASP A 67 12.66 -17.83 -7.83
CA ASP A 67 13.49 -18.87 -7.25
C ASP A 67 12.62 -20.03 -6.72
N ALA A 68 11.50 -19.73 -6.06
CA ALA A 68 10.55 -20.75 -5.57
C ALA A 68 9.90 -21.54 -6.72
N GLY A 69 9.53 -20.87 -7.81
CA GLY A 69 8.99 -21.54 -9.00
C GLY A 69 10.03 -22.41 -9.73
N ALA A 70 11.31 -22.03 -9.69
CA ALA A 70 12.39 -22.85 -10.22
C ALA A 70 12.67 -24.09 -9.34
N ALA A 71 12.51 -23.96 -8.03
CA ALA A 71 12.67 -25.05 -7.06
C ALA A 71 11.48 -26.04 -7.05
N ASP A 72 10.27 -25.56 -7.37
CA ASP A 72 9.06 -26.36 -7.53
C ASP A 72 8.20 -25.83 -8.71
N PRO A 73 8.27 -26.48 -9.89
CA PRO A 73 7.48 -26.08 -11.05
C PRO A 73 5.96 -26.16 -10.85
N ALA A 74 5.47 -27.02 -9.95
CA ALA A 74 4.04 -27.08 -9.63
C ALA A 74 3.59 -25.82 -8.86
N LEU A 75 4.47 -25.26 -8.03
CA LEU A 75 4.27 -23.99 -7.35
C LEU A 75 4.31 -22.81 -8.32
N ALA A 76 5.14 -22.86 -9.37
CA ALA A 76 5.31 -21.76 -10.32
C ALA A 76 3.98 -21.28 -10.93
N ALA A 77 3.12 -22.21 -11.36
CA ALA A 77 1.81 -21.87 -11.91
C ALA A 77 0.87 -21.27 -10.85
N ALA A 78 0.94 -21.75 -9.61
CA ALA A 78 0.11 -21.28 -8.51
C ALA A 78 0.47 -19.87 -8.04
N VAL A 79 1.72 -19.44 -8.22
CA VAL A 79 2.23 -18.14 -7.74
C VAL A 79 2.43 -17.10 -8.84
N ALA A 80 2.25 -17.45 -10.11
CA ALA A 80 2.46 -16.55 -11.25
C ALA A 80 1.68 -15.22 -11.13
N GLU A 81 0.39 -15.31 -10.77
CA GLU A 81 -0.45 -14.12 -10.54
C GLU A 81 0.01 -13.28 -9.34
N LEU A 82 0.53 -13.93 -8.29
CA LEU A 82 1.06 -13.22 -7.12
C LEU A 82 2.36 -12.50 -7.47
N ALA A 83 3.22 -13.12 -8.28
CA ALA A 83 4.45 -12.51 -8.79
C ALA A 83 4.14 -11.31 -9.70
N ALA A 84 3.12 -11.41 -10.57
CA ALA A 84 2.69 -10.29 -11.41
C ALA A 84 2.13 -9.11 -10.59
N GLN A 85 1.39 -9.39 -9.51
CA GLN A 85 0.96 -8.37 -8.56
C GLN A 85 2.14 -7.70 -7.87
N ALA A 86 3.14 -8.47 -7.42
CA ALA A 86 4.34 -7.95 -6.78
C ALA A 86 5.15 -7.05 -7.73
N ALA A 87 5.23 -7.39 -9.02
CA ALA A 87 5.83 -6.55 -10.05
C ALA A 87 5.05 -5.24 -10.27
N THR A 88 3.72 -5.31 -10.30
CA THR A 88 2.88 -4.09 -10.39
C THR A 88 3.07 -3.16 -9.19
N GLN A 89 3.24 -3.73 -7.98
CA GLN A 89 3.52 -2.96 -6.78
C GLN A 89 4.91 -2.30 -6.83
N LEU A 90 5.91 -3.00 -7.38
CA LEU A 90 7.26 -2.46 -7.55
C LEU A 90 7.28 -1.23 -8.46
N GLU A 91 6.55 -1.25 -9.57
CA GLU A 91 6.45 -0.08 -10.46
C GLU A 91 5.86 1.13 -9.73
N ARG A 92 4.80 0.93 -8.94
CA ARG A 92 4.22 2.02 -8.12
C ARG A 92 5.17 2.54 -7.05
N LEU A 93 6.00 1.67 -6.46
CA LEU A 93 7.03 2.08 -5.50
C LEU A 93 8.13 2.89 -6.17
N ARG A 94 8.58 2.48 -7.36
CA ARG A 94 9.59 3.21 -8.16
C ARG A 94 9.07 4.59 -8.58
N ASP A 95 7.81 4.69 -9.01
CA ASP A 95 7.18 5.97 -9.32
C ASP A 95 7.13 6.91 -8.10
N ALA A 96 6.99 6.35 -6.90
CA ALA A 96 6.98 7.10 -5.65
C ALA A 96 8.38 7.49 -5.14
N ALA A 97 9.45 6.85 -5.66
CA ALA A 97 10.84 6.98 -5.22
C ALA A 97 11.79 7.45 -6.34
N PRO A 98 11.59 8.63 -6.94
CA PRO A 98 12.45 9.11 -8.01
C PRO A 98 13.88 9.37 -7.50
N GLY A 99 14.86 8.64 -8.02
CA GLY A 99 16.30 8.90 -7.80
C GLY A 99 16.99 8.02 -6.76
N GLY A 100 16.29 7.12 -6.07
CA GLY A 100 16.88 6.19 -5.11
C GLY A 100 17.41 4.93 -5.76
N ALA A 101 18.72 4.67 -5.67
CA ALA A 101 19.33 3.40 -6.06
C ALA A 101 19.75 2.64 -4.80
N ALA A 102 18.87 1.78 -4.28
CA ALA A 102 19.22 0.87 -3.21
C ALA A 102 19.62 -0.49 -3.77
N SER A 103 20.65 -1.11 -3.20
CA SER A 103 21.04 -2.48 -3.52
C SER A 103 20.48 -3.45 -2.48
N ALA A 104 19.73 -4.45 -2.92
CA ALA A 104 19.27 -5.53 -2.05
C ALA A 104 20.44 -6.45 -1.65
N ALA A 105 20.47 -6.87 -0.38
CA ALA A 105 21.39 -7.90 0.07
C ALA A 105 21.01 -9.27 -0.50
N PRO A 106 21.98 -10.15 -0.82
CA PRO A 106 21.70 -11.49 -1.30
C PRO A 106 20.98 -12.31 -0.22
N SER A 107 19.87 -12.94 -0.60
CA SER A 107 19.13 -13.89 0.25
C SER A 107 19.47 -15.33 -0.13
N ALA A 108 19.47 -16.23 0.86
CA ALA A 108 19.61 -17.66 0.60
C ALA A 108 18.43 -18.18 -0.24
N GLY A 109 18.73 -19.02 -1.23
CA GLY A 109 17.71 -19.59 -2.12
C GLY A 109 16.77 -20.58 -1.42
N PRO A 110 15.65 -20.93 -2.05
CA PRO A 110 14.68 -21.87 -1.50
C PRO A 110 15.24 -23.29 -1.38
N PRO A 111 14.74 -24.08 -0.41
CA PRO A 111 14.88 -25.53 -0.46
C PRO A 111 14.16 -26.09 -1.70
N GLY A 112 14.66 -27.18 -2.26
CA GLY A 112 14.03 -27.84 -3.42
C GLY A 112 12.78 -28.61 -3.01
N GLY A 113 11.81 -28.72 -3.92
CA GLY A 113 10.60 -29.51 -3.70
C GLY A 113 9.53 -28.80 -2.84
N PRO A 114 8.65 -29.55 -2.16
CA PRO A 114 7.44 -29.00 -1.54
C PRO A 114 7.71 -27.97 -0.42
N GLU A 115 8.91 -27.97 0.15
CA GLU A 115 9.36 -26.98 1.14
C GLU A 115 9.50 -25.56 0.56
N ALA A 116 9.60 -25.42 -0.77
CA ALA A 116 9.70 -24.13 -1.46
C ALA A 116 8.51 -23.21 -1.16
N LYS A 117 7.30 -23.78 -1.01
CA LYS A 117 6.08 -23.02 -0.66
C LYS A 117 6.19 -22.39 0.73
N ALA A 118 6.66 -23.16 1.72
CA ALA A 118 6.80 -22.67 3.10
C ALA A 118 7.91 -21.62 3.21
N TRP A 119 9.02 -21.80 2.48
CA TRP A 119 10.07 -20.79 2.36
C TRP A 119 9.53 -19.49 1.73
N LEU A 120 8.81 -19.59 0.61
CA LEU A 120 8.24 -18.43 -0.08
C LEU A 120 7.26 -17.68 0.82
N ARG A 121 6.45 -18.42 1.59
CA ARG A 121 5.56 -17.86 2.59
C ARG A 121 6.33 -17.01 3.62
N GLY A 122 7.46 -17.51 4.11
CA GLY A 122 8.36 -16.76 5.00
C GLY A 122 8.88 -15.46 4.37
N GLN A 123 9.27 -15.49 3.09
CA GLN A 123 9.71 -14.30 2.35
C GLN A 123 8.59 -13.25 2.21
N VAL A 124 7.37 -13.68 1.88
CA VAL A 124 6.19 -12.79 1.79
C VAL A 124 5.88 -12.14 3.14
N ALA A 125 5.90 -12.91 4.23
CA ALA A 125 5.66 -12.40 5.57
C ALA A 125 6.74 -11.41 6.04
N ALA A 126 8.01 -11.67 5.71
CA ALA A 126 9.13 -10.77 6.01
C ALA A 126 8.99 -9.44 5.24
N ALA A 127 8.69 -9.50 3.93
CA ALA A 127 8.47 -8.31 3.11
C ALA A 127 7.27 -7.48 3.61
N ALA A 128 6.16 -8.14 3.98
CA ALA A 128 4.99 -7.47 4.56
C ALA A 128 5.34 -6.72 5.86
N SER A 129 6.21 -7.31 6.68
CA SER A 129 6.66 -6.70 7.95
C SER A 129 7.59 -5.52 7.71
N SER A 130 8.50 -5.62 6.73
CA SER A 130 9.37 -4.51 6.31
C SER A 130 8.56 -3.30 5.84
N HIS A 131 7.60 -3.50 4.92
CA HIS A 131 6.74 -2.42 4.42
C HIS A 131 5.88 -1.81 5.53
N ALA A 132 5.37 -2.63 6.45
CA ALA A 132 4.60 -2.15 7.60
C ALA A 132 5.45 -1.30 8.56
N ALA A 133 6.72 -1.65 8.77
CA ALA A 133 7.63 -0.86 9.58
C ALA A 133 7.99 0.45 8.89
N ALA A 134 8.38 0.41 7.61
CA ALA A 134 8.71 1.60 6.82
C ALA A 134 7.53 2.56 6.64
N CYS A 135 6.29 2.04 6.66
CA CYS A 135 5.09 2.88 6.64
C CYS A 135 5.05 3.88 7.81
N LEU A 136 5.67 3.56 8.95
CA LEU A 136 5.67 4.41 10.15
C LEU A 136 6.62 5.61 10.01
N GLU A 137 7.67 5.48 9.21
CA GLU A 137 8.68 6.52 8.96
C GLU A 137 8.29 7.45 7.78
N GLN A 138 7.17 7.14 7.13
CA GLN A 138 6.68 7.85 5.95
C GLN A 138 5.41 8.63 6.25
N SER A 139 5.15 9.62 5.41
CA SER A 139 3.96 10.48 5.51
C SER A 139 3.10 10.44 4.24
N GLY A 140 1.83 10.79 4.40
CA GLY A 140 0.89 11.01 3.29
C GLY A 140 0.71 9.80 2.36
N ALA A 141 0.81 10.05 1.05
CA ALA A 141 0.57 9.03 0.02
C ALA A 141 1.56 7.86 0.06
N ARG A 142 2.81 8.09 0.49
CA ARG A 142 3.83 7.04 0.59
C ARG A 142 3.56 6.08 1.74
N ALA A 143 3.17 6.61 2.91
CA ALA A 143 2.69 5.79 4.01
C ALA A 143 1.48 4.95 3.59
N ALA A 144 0.49 5.58 2.95
CA ALA A 144 -0.69 4.86 2.46
C ALA A 144 -0.32 3.75 1.44
N LEU A 145 0.62 4.02 0.54
CA LEU A 145 1.12 3.03 -0.43
C LEU A 145 1.78 1.84 0.29
N LEU A 146 2.75 2.10 1.17
CA LEU A 146 3.47 1.05 1.91
C LEU A 146 2.52 0.23 2.79
N GLY A 147 1.61 0.89 3.51
CA GLY A 147 0.58 0.21 4.30
C GLY A 147 -0.34 -0.67 3.45
N SER A 148 -0.73 -0.21 2.25
CA SER A 148 -1.55 -1.00 1.33
C SER A 148 -0.82 -2.21 0.77
N ILE A 149 0.49 -2.08 0.49
CA ILE A 149 1.34 -3.17 0.02
C ILE A 149 1.50 -4.20 1.15
N ALA A 150 1.83 -3.76 2.37
CA ALA A 150 1.95 -4.63 3.53
C ALA A 150 0.66 -5.43 3.79
N ALA A 151 -0.50 -4.78 3.73
CA ALA A 151 -1.80 -5.44 3.89
C ALA A 151 -2.06 -6.46 2.77
N GLY A 152 -1.75 -6.10 1.52
CA GLY A 152 -1.86 -7.01 0.38
C GLY A 152 -0.99 -8.26 0.54
N LEU A 153 0.27 -8.08 0.92
CA LEU A 153 1.21 -9.18 1.15
C LEU A 153 0.76 -10.11 2.31
N ARG A 154 0.18 -9.57 3.39
CA ARG A 154 -0.43 -10.44 4.43
C ARG A 154 -1.61 -11.25 3.90
N GLY A 155 -2.40 -10.69 2.99
CA GLY A 155 -3.44 -11.44 2.28
C GLY A 155 -2.85 -12.56 1.42
N GLN A 156 -1.70 -12.34 0.78
CA GLN A 156 -0.99 -13.36 0.01
C GLN A 156 -0.41 -14.46 0.91
N ASP A 157 0.19 -14.11 2.06
CA ASP A 157 0.64 -15.08 3.07
C ASP A 157 -0.50 -16.03 3.48
N GLY A 158 -1.70 -15.49 3.74
CA GLY A 158 -2.89 -16.28 4.06
C GLY A 158 -3.36 -17.19 2.92
N ARG A 159 -3.13 -16.82 1.67
CA ARG A 159 -3.44 -17.67 0.49
C ARG A 159 -2.40 -18.77 0.26
N LEU A 160 -1.17 -18.54 0.71
CA LEU A 160 -0.07 -19.51 0.67
C LEU A 160 -0.06 -20.44 1.89
N ALA A 161 -0.89 -20.18 2.91
CA ALA A 161 -1.04 -21.04 4.08
C ALA A 161 -1.58 -22.44 3.75
#